data_AF-G4D571-F1
#
_entry.id   AF-G4D571-F1
#
_cell.length_a   1.000
_cell.length_b   1.000
_cell.length_c   1.000
_cell.angle_alpha   90.00
_cell.angle_beta   90.00
_cell.angle_gamma   90.00
#
_symmetry.space_group_name_H-M   'P 1'
#
loop_
_entity.id
_entity.type
_entity.pdbx_description
1 polymer ?
#
loop_
_entity_poly.entity_id
_entity_poly.type
_entity_poly.pdbx_seq_one_letter_code
_entity_poly.pdbx_strand_id
1 'polypeptide(L)'
;MVTLGVLYKDGHEYNPTKIGDKLANCYDKKRKNIILVLQKIFKIEKNIAEELSFEIMGRGMEEFYSSIDERAEKIEQIEKLSAKVEKEKLIELLGRGKHKINFCIYKNHEDKADSFIEKSMASMGFEEDAHLIIDDNPYISLKSKIIEKPKEGYKKKGIATKVFYYKDNKKYEINSNEREFKIPLDIIDYWNNTGEVILQAGLMLIIKSQIGMNLHIKEANFLFSVNLGLI
;
A
#
# COMPACT_ATOMS: atom_id res chain seq x y z
N MET A 1 13.69 42.11 10.16
CA MET A 1 14.37 41.52 8.98
C MET A 1 15.66 42.26 8.64
N VAL A 2 15.67 43.58 8.46
CA VAL A 2 16.91 44.35 8.18
C VAL A 2 17.92 44.29 9.35
N THR A 3 17.48 44.55 10.58
CA THR A 3 18.34 44.46 11.79
C THR A 3 18.91 43.06 12.03
N LEU A 4 18.21 42.02 11.56
CA LEU A 4 18.63 40.63 11.66
C LEU A 4 19.53 40.21 10.49
N GLY A 5 19.87 41.13 9.58
CA GLY A 5 20.69 40.88 8.40
C GLY A 5 20.03 39.99 7.34
N VAL A 6 18.71 39.82 7.37
CA VAL A 6 17.94 39.00 6.40
C VAL A 6 17.69 39.77 5.10
N LEU A 7 17.39 41.07 5.24
CA LEU A 7 17.19 41.98 4.12
C LEU A 7 18.18 43.14 4.24
N TYR A 8 18.57 43.74 3.12
CA TYR A 8 19.20 45.05 3.09
C TYR A 8 18.34 46.00 2.27
N LYS A 9 18.45 47.30 2.57
CA LYS A 9 17.71 48.34 1.88
C LYS A 9 18.63 49.01 0.86
N ASP A 10 18.19 49.11 -0.38
CA ASP A 10 18.84 49.85 -1.45
C ASP A 10 17.86 50.87 -2.02
N GLY A 11 18.06 52.16 -1.72
CA GLY A 11 17.08 53.20 -2.01
C GLY A 11 15.71 52.92 -1.35
N HIS A 12 14.69 52.70 -2.18
CA HIS A 12 13.32 52.36 -1.75
C HIS A 12 13.02 50.85 -1.80
N GLU A 13 13.97 50.02 -2.24
CA GLU A 13 13.81 48.59 -2.40
C GLU A 13 14.42 47.81 -1.24
N TYR A 14 13.83 46.64 -0.95
CA TYR A 14 14.36 45.68 0.01
C TYR A 14 14.81 44.44 -0.75
N ASN A 15 16.08 44.10 -0.60
CA ASN A 15 16.71 42.96 -1.25
C ASN A 15 17.13 41.93 -0.21
N PRO A 16 17.01 40.62 -0.50
CA PRO A 16 17.52 39.59 0.38
C PRO A 16 19.04 39.62 0.44
N THR A 17 19.58 39.43 1.64
CA THR A 17 21.00 39.12 1.80
C THR A 17 21.23 37.63 1.52
N LYS A 18 22.49 37.17 1.48
CA LYS A 18 22.80 35.74 1.43
C LYS A 18 22.15 34.94 2.57
N ILE A 19 21.98 35.56 3.75
CA ILE A 19 21.27 34.93 4.88
C ILE A 19 19.77 34.86 4.56
N GLY A 20 19.20 35.92 4.02
CA GLY A 20 17.81 35.96 3.55
C GLY A 20 17.51 34.90 2.50
N ASP A 21 18.35 34.79 1.46
CA ASP A 21 18.21 33.78 0.42
C ASP A 21 18.29 32.35 0.99
N LYS A 22 19.23 32.11 1.92
CA LYS A 22 19.36 30.80 2.56
C LYS A 22 18.11 30.45 3.39
N LEU A 23 17.56 31.41 4.11
CA LEU A 23 16.33 31.21 4.87
C LEU A 23 15.13 30.99 3.95
N ALA A 24 14.98 31.81 2.91
CA ALA A 24 13.91 31.67 1.92
C ALA A 24 13.93 30.28 1.27
N ASN A 25 15.10 29.84 0.79
CA ASN A 25 15.27 28.51 0.21
C ASN A 25 14.94 27.38 1.19
N CYS A 26 15.29 27.54 2.47
CA CYS A 26 14.97 26.57 3.51
C CYS A 26 13.45 26.47 3.72
N TYR A 27 12.76 27.61 3.88
CA TYR A 27 11.31 27.65 4.05
C TYR A 27 10.57 27.16 2.80
N ASP A 28 11.04 27.50 1.60
CA ASP A 28 10.46 27.02 0.35
C ASP A 28 10.60 25.50 0.21
N LYS A 29 11.76 24.94 0.59
CA LYS A 29 11.95 23.49 0.60
C LYS A 29 10.99 22.82 1.59
N LYS A 30 10.92 23.33 2.84
CA LYS A 30 9.98 22.83 3.86
C LYS A 30 8.54 22.86 3.36
N ARG A 31 8.12 23.98 2.76
CA ARG A 31 6.78 24.14 2.18
C ARG A 31 6.49 23.10 1.10
N LYS A 32 7.41 22.94 0.13
CA LYS A 32 7.27 21.97 -0.96
C LYS A 32 7.15 20.54 -0.43
N ASN A 33 7.95 20.17 0.57
CA ASN A 33 7.90 18.84 1.19
C ASN A 33 6.56 18.58 1.90
N ILE A 34 6.03 19.57 2.62
CA ILE A 34 4.70 19.49 3.24
C ILE A 34 3.63 19.26 2.18
N ILE A 35 3.61 20.09 1.12
CA ILE A 35 2.64 19.96 0.03
C ILE A 35 2.73 18.56 -0.59
N LEU A 36 3.94 18.10 -0.91
CA LEU A 36 4.16 16.78 -1.52
C LEU A 36 3.57 15.66 -0.66
N VAL A 37 3.82 15.67 0.65
CA VAL A 37 3.30 14.68 1.59
C VAL A 37 1.77 14.74 1.67
N LEU A 38 1.19 15.94 1.80
CA LEU A 38 -0.27 16.13 1.86
C LEU A 38 -0.97 15.60 0.60
N GLN A 39 -0.39 15.85 -0.58
CA GLN A 39 -0.98 15.38 -1.83
C GLN A 39 -0.82 13.87 -2.02
N LYS A 40 0.38 13.33 -1.78
CA LYS A 40 0.69 11.94 -2.15
C LYS A 40 0.21 10.92 -1.13
N ILE A 41 0.34 11.23 0.16
CA ILE A 41 -0.06 10.33 1.25
C ILE A 41 -1.53 10.56 1.63
N PHE A 42 -1.92 11.81 1.83
CA PHE A 42 -3.25 12.16 2.33
C PHE A 42 -4.28 12.46 1.24
N LYS A 43 -3.88 12.44 -0.04
CA LYS A 43 -4.76 12.69 -1.20
C LYS A 43 -5.50 14.03 -1.12
N ILE A 44 -4.85 15.03 -0.53
CA ILE A 44 -5.40 16.38 -0.42
C ILE A 44 -5.17 17.10 -1.76
N GLU A 45 -6.19 17.81 -2.24
CA GLU A 45 -6.09 18.61 -3.46
C GLU A 45 -5.02 19.70 -3.34
N LYS A 46 -4.41 20.06 -4.47
CA LYS A 46 -3.23 20.95 -4.50
C LYS A 46 -3.47 22.30 -3.81
N ASN A 47 -4.58 22.96 -4.11
CA ASN A 47 -4.97 24.25 -3.53
C ASN A 47 -5.11 24.15 -2.00
N ILE A 48 -5.79 23.11 -1.51
CA ILE A 48 -5.98 22.89 -0.06
C ILE A 48 -4.62 22.57 0.59
N ALA A 49 -3.78 21.75 -0.04
CA ALA A 49 -2.45 21.42 0.46
C ALA A 49 -1.54 22.66 0.54
N GLU A 50 -1.65 23.57 -0.42
CA GLU A 50 -0.93 24.85 -0.41
C GLU A 50 -1.35 25.74 0.77
N GLU A 51 -2.64 25.87 1.04
CA GLU A 51 -3.17 26.62 2.20
C GLU A 51 -2.69 26.00 3.52
N LEU A 52 -2.88 24.70 3.69
CA LEU A 52 -2.45 23.96 4.89
C LEU A 52 -0.93 24.06 5.12
N SER A 53 -0.14 24.10 4.05
CA SER A 53 1.32 24.20 4.17
C SER A 53 1.75 25.48 4.91
N PHE A 54 1.05 26.59 4.68
CA PHE A 54 1.35 27.85 5.37
C PHE A 54 0.96 27.79 6.85
N GLU A 55 -0.20 27.22 7.17
CA GLU A 55 -0.65 27.06 8.55
C GLU A 55 0.29 26.16 9.36
N ILE A 56 0.72 25.05 8.77
CA ILE A 56 1.64 24.10 9.38
C ILE A 56 3.00 24.76 9.61
N MET A 57 3.55 25.46 8.61
CA MET A 57 4.86 26.14 8.72
C MET A 57 4.94 27.12 9.91
N GLY A 58 3.83 27.75 10.26
CA GLY A 58 3.75 28.71 11.36
C GLY A 58 3.89 28.12 12.77
N ARG A 59 3.82 26.79 12.94
CA ARG A 59 3.72 26.16 14.28
C ARG A 59 5.05 25.75 14.93
N GLY A 60 6.18 25.88 14.24
CA GLY A 60 7.51 25.66 14.83
C GLY A 60 7.77 24.24 15.36
N MET A 61 7.28 23.21 14.65
CA MET A 61 7.40 21.80 15.08
C MET A 61 8.57 21.09 14.37
N GLU A 62 9.80 21.22 14.86
CA GLU A 62 11.00 20.69 14.18
C GLU A 62 11.01 19.15 14.01
N GLU A 63 10.50 18.41 14.99
CA GLU A 63 10.37 16.94 14.86
C GLU A 63 9.40 16.55 13.74
N PHE A 64 8.30 17.30 13.61
CA PHE A 64 7.34 17.12 12.53
C PHE A 64 7.98 17.43 11.17
N TYR A 65 8.76 18.52 11.04
CA TYR A 65 9.44 18.83 9.78
C TYR A 65 10.47 17.79 9.40
N SER A 66 11.25 17.29 10.35
CA SER A 66 12.22 16.21 10.10
C SER A 66 11.51 14.96 9.57
N SER A 67 10.38 14.62 10.19
CA SER A 67 9.48 13.56 9.75
C SER A 67 8.92 13.79 8.34
N ILE A 68 8.51 15.01 7.99
CA ILE A 68 8.02 15.38 6.65
C ILE A 68 9.14 15.28 5.61
N ASP A 69 10.34 15.74 5.94
CA ASP A 69 11.49 15.70 5.04
C ASP A 69 11.86 14.25 4.69
N GLU A 70 11.90 13.35 5.68
CA GLU A 70 12.15 11.91 5.45
C GLU A 70 11.09 11.30 4.50
N ARG A 71 9.82 11.66 4.70
CA ARG A 71 8.70 11.15 3.88
C ARG A 71 8.72 11.72 2.47
N ALA A 72 9.04 13.00 2.32
CA ALA A 72 9.21 13.64 1.03
C ALA A 72 10.35 12.98 0.24
N GLU A 73 11.49 12.71 0.88
CA GLU A 73 12.61 12.00 0.25
C GLU A 73 12.20 10.59 -0.21
N LYS A 74 11.49 9.83 0.63
CA LYS A 74 10.92 8.53 0.23
C LYS A 74 10.00 8.65 -0.98
N ILE A 75 9.08 9.63 -0.99
CA ILE A 75 8.18 9.87 -2.13
C ILE A 75 8.98 10.15 -3.41
N GLU A 76 9.97 11.03 -3.36
CA GLU A 76 10.81 11.35 -4.51
C GLU A 76 11.60 10.14 -5.03
N GLN A 77 12.02 9.22 -4.14
CA GLN A 77 12.64 7.96 -4.54
C GLN A 77 11.63 7.03 -5.22
N ILE A 78 10.39 6.97 -4.71
CA ILE A 78 9.31 6.15 -5.26
C ILE A 78 8.87 6.66 -6.64
N GLU A 79 8.83 7.96 -6.86
CA GLU A 79 8.48 8.56 -8.17
C GLU A 79 9.50 8.23 -9.26
N LYS A 80 10.73 7.84 -8.89
CA LYS A 80 11.77 7.39 -9.83
C LYS A 80 11.65 5.91 -10.19
N LEU A 81 10.75 5.16 -9.56
CA LEU A 81 10.56 3.74 -9.86
C LEU A 81 9.92 3.55 -11.25
N SER A 82 10.37 2.51 -11.95
CA SER A 82 9.75 2.07 -13.19
C SER A 82 8.30 1.63 -12.98
N ALA A 83 7.52 1.63 -14.08
CA ALA A 83 6.13 1.15 -14.07
C ALA A 83 6.00 -0.30 -13.56
N LYS A 84 7.03 -1.12 -13.78
CA LYS A 84 7.17 -2.47 -13.20
C LYS A 84 8.35 -2.49 -12.24
N VAL A 85 8.12 -2.89 -11.02
CA VAL A 85 9.10 -2.99 -9.93
C VAL A 85 9.34 -4.47 -9.65
N GLU A 86 10.58 -4.91 -9.78
CA GLU A 86 10.97 -6.28 -9.47
C GLU A 86 10.82 -6.59 -7.98
N LYS A 87 10.57 -7.85 -7.65
CA LYS A 87 10.45 -8.35 -6.27
C LYS A 87 11.64 -7.94 -5.39
N GLU A 88 12.85 -8.05 -5.91
CA GLU A 88 14.09 -7.70 -5.21
C GLU A 88 14.11 -6.22 -4.83
N LYS A 89 13.65 -5.35 -5.73
CA LYS A 89 13.55 -3.91 -5.45
C LYS A 89 12.46 -3.60 -4.42
N LEU A 90 11.34 -4.30 -4.47
CA LEU A 90 10.31 -4.21 -3.41
C LEU A 90 10.89 -4.59 -2.04
N ILE A 91 11.65 -5.69 -1.97
CA ILE A 91 12.29 -6.15 -0.74
C ILE A 91 13.29 -5.11 -0.21
N GLU A 92 14.09 -4.51 -1.09
CA GLU A 92 15.04 -3.44 -0.74
C GLU A 92 14.32 -2.22 -0.16
N LEU A 93 13.24 -1.77 -0.80
CA LEU A 93 12.47 -0.59 -0.38
C LEU A 93 11.80 -0.77 1.00
N LEU A 94 11.33 -1.98 1.27
CA LEU A 94 10.60 -2.28 2.51
C LEU A 94 11.53 -2.66 3.66
N GLY A 95 12.67 -3.29 3.35
CA GLY A 95 13.54 -3.89 4.34
C GLY A 95 12.92 -5.09 5.06
N ARG A 96 13.73 -5.75 5.90
CA ARG A 96 13.30 -6.90 6.71
C ARG A 96 12.22 -6.48 7.70
N GLY A 97 11.20 -7.32 7.88
CA GLY A 97 10.14 -7.08 8.84
C GLY A 97 8.77 -7.54 8.38
N LYS A 98 7.75 -7.06 9.09
CA LYS A 98 6.33 -7.34 8.84
C LYS A 98 5.64 -6.06 8.38
N HIS A 99 5.18 -6.07 7.13
CA HIS A 99 4.58 -4.92 6.48
C HIS A 99 3.10 -5.18 6.23
N LYS A 100 2.22 -4.26 6.61
CA LYS A 100 0.78 -4.40 6.32
C LYS A 100 0.55 -4.18 4.83
N ILE A 101 -0.25 -5.05 4.21
CA ILE A 101 -0.67 -4.91 2.82
C ILE A 101 -2.19 -5.01 2.73
N ASN A 102 -2.75 -4.42 1.68
CA ASN A 102 -4.16 -4.60 1.35
C ASN A 102 -4.30 -5.64 0.26
N PHE A 103 -5.44 -6.31 0.20
CA PHE A 103 -5.76 -7.17 -0.93
C PHE A 103 -7.25 -7.19 -1.27
N CYS A 104 -7.56 -7.46 -2.53
CA CYS A 104 -8.90 -7.64 -3.04
C CYS A 104 -8.98 -8.97 -3.82
N ILE A 105 -10.12 -9.66 -3.72
CA ILE A 105 -10.37 -10.90 -4.47
C ILE A 105 -11.44 -10.62 -5.54
N TYR A 106 -11.07 -10.81 -6.81
CA TYR A 106 -11.95 -10.69 -7.97
C TYR A 106 -12.35 -12.09 -8.49
N LYS A 107 -13.61 -12.24 -8.94
CA LYS A 107 -14.08 -13.47 -9.58
C LYS A 107 -13.55 -13.54 -11.02
N ASN A 108 -13.15 -14.73 -11.49
CA ASN A 108 -12.61 -14.91 -12.85
C ASN A 108 -13.70 -14.93 -13.95
N HIS A 109 -14.96 -15.18 -13.60
CA HIS A 109 -16.09 -15.16 -14.53
C HIS A 109 -17.30 -14.43 -13.94
N GLU A 110 -17.80 -13.45 -14.69
CA GLU A 110 -19.17 -12.95 -14.61
C GLU A 110 -19.92 -13.47 -15.84
N ASP A 111 -20.82 -14.42 -15.66
CA ASP A 111 -21.92 -14.55 -16.63
C ASP A 111 -22.78 -13.30 -16.48
N LYS A 112 -23.02 -12.57 -17.57
CA LYS A 112 -23.78 -11.31 -17.56
C LYS A 112 -25.20 -11.45 -16.98
N ALA A 113 -25.74 -12.67 -16.95
CA ALA A 113 -27.02 -12.98 -16.32
C ALA A 113 -26.97 -13.00 -14.77
N ASP A 114 -25.78 -13.08 -14.20
CA ASP A 114 -25.49 -13.43 -12.80
C ASP A 114 -24.58 -12.40 -12.11
N SER A 115 -24.48 -11.19 -12.68
CA SER A 115 -23.71 -10.06 -12.13
C SER A 115 -24.16 -9.61 -10.74
N PHE A 116 -25.36 -10.02 -10.31
CA PHE A 116 -25.87 -9.83 -8.95
C PHE A 116 -25.60 -11.01 -8.00
N ILE A 117 -24.90 -12.07 -8.44
CA ILE A 117 -24.53 -13.17 -7.56
C ILE A 117 -23.56 -12.65 -6.49
N GLU A 118 -24.01 -12.70 -5.24
CA GLU A 118 -23.23 -12.42 -4.03
C GLU A 118 -21.80 -13.01 -4.10
N LYS A 119 -20.84 -12.34 -3.43
CA LYS A 119 -19.48 -12.89 -3.29
C LYS A 119 -19.59 -14.36 -2.84
N SER A 120 -18.94 -15.28 -3.56
CA SER A 120 -18.95 -16.68 -3.14
C SER A 120 -18.32 -16.79 -1.76
N MET A 121 -18.85 -17.64 -0.89
CA MET A 121 -18.28 -17.85 0.44
C MET A 121 -16.77 -18.13 0.37
N ALA A 122 -16.28 -18.89 -0.62
CA ALA A 122 -14.84 -19.10 -0.81
C ALA A 122 -14.02 -17.79 -0.92
N SER A 123 -14.58 -16.73 -1.50
CA SER A 123 -13.94 -15.42 -1.69
C SER A 123 -14.09 -14.48 -0.49
N MET A 124 -14.96 -14.81 0.48
CA MET A 124 -15.10 -14.08 1.75
C MET A 124 -14.27 -14.71 2.87
N GLY A 125 -13.49 -15.76 2.54
CA GLY A 125 -12.94 -16.71 3.50
C GLY A 125 -11.64 -16.25 4.15
N PHE A 126 -11.28 -14.98 4.00
CA PHE A 126 -10.04 -14.40 4.47
C PHE A 126 -10.33 -13.16 5.31
N GLU A 127 -9.49 -12.92 6.31
CA GLU A 127 -9.44 -11.66 7.05
C GLU A 127 -8.88 -10.55 6.16
N GLU A 128 -9.26 -9.30 6.41
CA GLU A 128 -8.78 -8.14 5.67
C GLU A 128 -7.31 -7.81 5.99
N ASP A 129 -6.83 -8.24 7.16
CA ASP A 129 -5.45 -8.02 7.61
C ASP A 129 -4.47 -8.99 6.92
N ALA A 130 -3.95 -8.56 5.77
CA ALA A 130 -2.85 -9.22 5.08
C ALA A 130 -1.50 -8.57 5.41
N HIS A 131 -0.45 -9.37 5.39
CA HIS A 131 0.90 -8.87 5.64
C HIS A 131 1.90 -9.43 4.64
N LEU A 132 2.88 -8.63 4.26
CA LEU A 132 4.09 -9.08 3.60
C LEU A 132 5.18 -9.27 4.65
N ILE A 133 5.69 -10.49 4.76
CA ILE A 133 6.78 -10.85 5.67
C ILE A 133 8.07 -10.93 4.85
N ILE A 134 9.04 -10.10 5.19
CA ILE A 134 10.35 -10.04 4.54
C ILE A 134 11.39 -10.56 5.52
N ASP A 135 11.78 -11.80 5.32
CA ASP A 135 12.86 -12.50 6.01
C ASP A 135 13.73 -13.24 4.97
N ASP A 136 14.33 -14.38 5.33
CA ASP A 136 15.13 -15.17 4.39
C ASP A 136 14.30 -15.85 3.28
N ASN A 137 13.01 -16.10 3.53
CA ASN A 137 12.07 -16.67 2.55
C ASN A 137 10.77 -15.83 2.50
N PRO A 138 10.79 -14.65 1.85
CA PRO A 138 9.68 -13.71 1.89
C PRO A 138 8.35 -14.30 1.42
N TYR A 139 7.26 -13.95 2.11
CA TYR A 139 5.93 -14.46 1.82
C TYR A 139 4.82 -13.47 2.16
N ILE A 140 3.67 -13.62 1.50
CA ILE A 140 2.42 -12.96 1.85
C ILE A 140 1.66 -13.86 2.83
N SER A 141 1.32 -13.31 3.99
CA SER A 141 0.50 -13.91 5.02
C SER A 141 -0.97 -13.51 4.82
N LEU A 142 -1.83 -14.51 4.62
CA LEU A 142 -3.28 -14.37 4.61
C LEU A 142 -3.90 -15.25 5.68
N LYS A 143 -4.78 -14.68 6.51
CA LYS A 143 -5.53 -15.45 7.51
C LYS A 143 -6.90 -15.83 6.99
N SER A 144 -7.29 -17.08 7.20
CA SER A 144 -8.62 -17.57 6.92
C SER A 144 -9.61 -17.19 8.02
N LYS A 145 -10.84 -16.90 7.62
CA LYS A 145 -11.96 -16.58 8.50
C LYS A 145 -13.09 -17.57 8.30
N ILE A 146 -13.76 -17.91 9.40
CA ILE A 146 -15.01 -18.68 9.34
C ILE A 146 -16.12 -17.76 8.82
N ILE A 147 -16.79 -18.18 7.76
CA ILE A 147 -17.97 -17.50 7.24
C ILE A 147 -19.19 -18.30 7.65
N GLU A 148 -20.23 -17.60 8.10
CA GLU A 148 -21.54 -18.19 8.35
C GLU A 148 -22.56 -17.58 7.38
N LYS A 149 -23.28 -18.42 6.65
CA LYS A 149 -24.39 -17.98 5.80
C LYS A 149 -25.67 -18.73 6.17
N PRO A 150 -26.80 -18.03 6.38
CA PRO A 150 -28.09 -18.69 6.54
C PRO A 150 -28.49 -19.35 5.21
N LYS A 151 -28.92 -20.61 5.27
CA LYS A 151 -29.53 -21.33 4.15
C LYS A 151 -30.63 -22.24 4.70
N GLU A 152 -31.85 -22.07 4.18
CA GLU A 152 -33.00 -22.97 4.46
C GLU A 152 -33.25 -23.22 5.96
N GLY A 153 -33.17 -22.17 6.80
CA GLY A 153 -33.41 -22.27 8.24
C GLY A 153 -32.21 -22.71 9.08
N TYR A 154 -31.06 -23.04 8.47
CA TYR A 154 -29.83 -23.43 9.17
C TYR A 154 -28.66 -22.49 8.85
N LYS A 155 -27.65 -22.43 9.75
CA LYS A 155 -26.39 -21.72 9.49
C LYS A 155 -25.35 -22.66 8.90
N LYS A 156 -24.95 -22.44 7.64
CA LYS A 156 -23.78 -23.14 7.07
C LYS A 156 -22.51 -22.37 7.41
N LYS A 157 -21.53 -23.09 7.97
CA LYS A 157 -20.19 -22.58 8.22
C LYS A 157 -19.24 -22.99 7.11
N GLY A 158 -18.39 -22.08 6.67
CA GLY A 158 -17.35 -22.31 5.67
C GLY A 158 -16.00 -21.77 6.12
N ILE A 159 -14.91 -22.48 5.78
CA ILE A 159 -13.55 -22.03 6.01
C ILE A 159 -12.65 -22.44 4.84
N ALA A 160 -11.74 -21.56 4.43
CA ALA A 160 -10.69 -21.90 3.48
C ALA A 160 -9.68 -22.84 4.15
N THR A 161 -9.40 -23.98 3.53
CA THR A 161 -8.51 -25.01 4.08
C THR A 161 -7.21 -25.14 3.29
N LYS A 162 -7.25 -24.87 1.98
CA LYS A 162 -6.07 -24.89 1.10
C LYS A 162 -6.12 -23.77 0.08
N VAL A 163 -4.93 -23.30 -0.30
CA VAL A 163 -4.73 -22.39 -1.44
C VAL A 163 -3.77 -23.07 -2.42
N PHE A 164 -3.99 -22.91 -3.71
CA PHE A 164 -3.08 -23.41 -4.74
C PHE A 164 -2.67 -22.28 -5.68
N TYR A 165 -1.45 -22.36 -6.17
CA TYR A 165 -0.90 -21.48 -7.21
C TYR A 165 -0.24 -22.32 -8.30
N TYR A 166 0.02 -21.69 -9.45
CA TYR A 166 0.80 -22.27 -10.53
C TYR A 166 2.15 -21.57 -10.64
N LYS A 167 3.21 -22.36 -10.80
CA LYS A 167 4.55 -21.89 -11.15
C LYS A 167 5.14 -22.88 -12.15
N ASP A 168 5.72 -22.41 -13.24
CA ASP A 168 6.30 -23.27 -14.29
C ASP A 168 5.35 -24.39 -14.78
N ASN A 169 4.07 -24.05 -14.98
CA ASN A 169 2.98 -24.97 -15.34
C ASN A 169 2.72 -26.12 -14.34
N LYS A 170 3.29 -26.06 -13.14
CA LYS A 170 3.04 -27.01 -12.06
C LYS A 170 2.16 -26.38 -10.99
N LYS A 171 1.22 -27.16 -10.48
CA LYS A 171 0.32 -26.76 -9.39
C LYS A 171 0.97 -27.06 -8.05
N TYR A 172 1.05 -26.05 -7.20
CA TYR A 172 1.59 -26.15 -5.84
C TYR A 172 0.48 -25.94 -4.82
N GLU A 173 0.61 -26.58 -3.66
CA GLU A 173 -0.35 -26.52 -2.57
C GLU A 173 0.22 -25.76 -1.37
N ILE A 174 -0.57 -24.84 -0.83
CA ILE A 174 -0.34 -24.13 0.42
C ILE A 174 -1.39 -24.61 1.41
N ASN A 175 -0.95 -25.34 2.43
CA ASN A 175 -1.80 -25.74 3.54
C ASN A 175 -1.95 -24.60 4.54
N SER A 176 -3.12 -24.52 5.16
CA SER A 176 -3.31 -23.61 6.28
C SER A 176 -2.60 -24.14 7.53
N ASN A 177 -1.81 -23.31 8.20
CA ASN A 177 -1.30 -23.59 9.53
C ASN A 177 -1.87 -22.54 10.49
N GLU A 178 -2.55 -22.95 11.55
CA GLU A 178 -3.21 -22.01 12.49
C GLU A 178 -4.08 -20.94 11.80
N ARG A 179 -4.79 -21.31 10.72
CA ARG A 179 -5.59 -20.43 9.85
C ARG A 179 -4.78 -19.50 8.94
N GLU A 180 -3.46 -19.51 9.00
CA GLU A 180 -2.58 -18.72 8.14
C GLU A 180 -2.19 -19.49 6.88
N PHE A 181 -2.20 -18.81 5.74
CA PHE A 181 -1.61 -19.24 4.48
C PHE A 181 -0.39 -18.38 4.18
N LYS A 182 0.74 -19.05 3.90
CA LYS A 182 2.00 -18.39 3.54
C LYS A 182 2.20 -18.55 2.04
N ILE A 183 1.86 -17.51 1.29
CA ILE A 183 2.01 -17.46 -0.16
C ILE A 183 3.44 -16.99 -0.46
N PRO A 184 4.28 -17.83 -1.07
CA PRO A 184 5.66 -17.45 -1.38
C PRO A 184 5.70 -16.20 -2.27
N LEU A 185 6.57 -15.24 -1.96
CA LEU A 185 6.67 -14.01 -2.74
C LEU A 185 7.35 -14.23 -4.11
N ASP A 186 8.14 -15.30 -4.23
CA ASP A 186 8.89 -15.68 -5.44
C ASP A 186 8.01 -16.13 -6.62
N ILE A 187 6.69 -16.16 -6.45
CA ILE A 187 5.72 -16.41 -7.52
C ILE A 187 5.22 -15.10 -8.17
N ILE A 188 5.62 -13.94 -7.63
CA ILE A 188 5.31 -12.61 -8.16
C ILE A 188 6.62 -11.98 -8.62
N ASP A 189 6.84 -11.96 -9.93
CA ASP A 189 8.06 -11.40 -10.51
C ASP A 189 8.07 -9.87 -10.45
N TYR A 190 6.91 -9.25 -10.71
CA TYR A 190 6.77 -7.81 -10.84
C TYR A 190 5.56 -7.26 -10.09
N TRP A 191 5.75 -6.09 -9.52
CA TRP A 191 4.72 -5.24 -8.95
C TRP A 191 4.55 -4.01 -9.84
N ASN A 192 3.31 -3.68 -10.19
CA ASN A 192 3.02 -2.50 -10.99
C ASN A 192 2.99 -1.26 -10.09
N ASN A 193 3.77 -0.25 -10.44
CA ASN A 193 3.72 1.06 -9.81
C ASN A 193 2.55 1.87 -10.41
N THR A 194 1.59 2.25 -9.57
CA THR A 194 0.42 3.01 -10.01
C THR A 194 0.67 4.52 -10.07
N GLY A 195 1.89 4.99 -9.78
CA GLY A 195 2.27 6.40 -9.77
C GLY A 195 1.90 7.15 -8.47
N GLU A 196 1.32 6.45 -7.51
CA GLU A 196 0.69 7.03 -6.31
C GLU A 196 1.23 6.44 -5.01
N VAL A 197 2.54 6.19 -4.93
CA VAL A 197 3.22 5.47 -3.83
C VAL A 197 2.70 4.05 -3.55
N ILE A 198 1.87 3.52 -4.44
CA ILE A 198 1.27 2.19 -4.31
C ILE A 198 1.88 1.26 -5.36
N LEU A 199 2.30 0.08 -4.90
CA LEU A 199 2.69 -1.04 -5.74
C LEU A 199 1.61 -2.11 -5.70
N GLN A 200 1.26 -2.68 -6.86
CA GLN A 200 0.22 -3.71 -6.96
C GLN A 200 0.66 -4.96 -7.72
N ALA A 201 0.29 -6.13 -7.22
CA ALA A 201 0.53 -7.40 -7.90
C ALA A 201 -0.75 -8.23 -7.97
N GLY A 202 -1.02 -8.78 -9.15
CA GLY A 202 -2.12 -9.71 -9.37
C GLY A 202 -1.62 -11.14 -9.34
N LEU A 203 -2.32 -12.01 -8.62
CA LEU A 203 -2.02 -13.44 -8.53
C LEU A 203 -3.30 -14.26 -8.65
N MET A 204 -3.32 -15.20 -9.58
CA MET A 204 -4.42 -16.14 -9.69
C MET A 204 -4.22 -17.30 -8.70
N LEU A 205 -5.19 -17.50 -7.81
CA LEU A 205 -5.15 -18.53 -6.79
C LEU A 205 -6.40 -19.41 -6.87
N ILE A 206 -6.22 -20.71 -6.62
CA ILE A 206 -7.34 -21.62 -6.41
C ILE A 206 -7.54 -21.79 -4.91
N ILE A 207 -8.74 -21.47 -4.43
CA ILE A 207 -9.14 -21.61 -3.03
C ILE A 207 -9.94 -22.90 -2.91
N LYS A 208 -9.57 -23.76 -1.95
CA LYS A 208 -10.39 -24.89 -1.52
C LYS A 208 -10.94 -24.60 -0.13
N SER A 209 -12.25 -24.67 -0.02
CA SER A 209 -12.99 -24.38 1.22
C SER A 209 -13.84 -25.57 1.61
N GLN A 210 -13.89 -25.84 2.92
CA GLN A 210 -14.84 -26.77 3.51
C GLN A 210 -16.08 -26.00 3.93
N ILE A 211 -17.27 -26.36 3.43
CA ILE A 211 -18.56 -25.73 3.77
C ILE A 211 -19.52 -26.82 4.24
N GLY A 212 -19.74 -26.91 5.56
CA GLY A 212 -20.38 -28.08 6.17
C GLY A 212 -19.61 -29.35 5.84
N MET A 213 -20.26 -30.33 5.20
CA MET A 213 -19.61 -31.56 4.70
C MET A 213 -19.10 -31.45 3.26
N ASN A 214 -19.42 -30.36 2.55
CA ASN A 214 -19.09 -30.21 1.14
C ASN A 214 -17.76 -29.50 0.93
N LEU A 215 -17.02 -29.95 -0.09
CA LEU A 215 -15.83 -29.26 -0.58
C LEU A 215 -16.21 -28.34 -1.74
N HIS A 216 -15.77 -27.08 -1.64
CA HIS A 216 -15.90 -26.10 -2.71
C HIS A 216 -14.51 -25.69 -3.18
N ILE A 217 -14.31 -25.70 -4.50
CA ILE A 217 -13.07 -25.26 -5.14
C ILE A 217 -13.42 -24.09 -6.05
N LYS A 218 -12.66 -23.01 -5.94
CA LYS A 218 -12.88 -21.82 -6.76
C LYS A 218 -11.57 -21.13 -7.10
N GLU A 219 -11.44 -20.75 -8.36
CA GLU A 219 -10.37 -19.89 -8.85
C GLU A 219 -10.76 -18.42 -8.71
N ALA A 220 -9.80 -17.59 -8.31
CA ALA A 220 -9.99 -16.16 -8.15
C ALA A 220 -8.67 -15.40 -8.34
N ASN A 221 -8.78 -14.15 -8.78
CA ASN A 221 -7.65 -13.23 -8.90
C ASN A 221 -7.51 -12.42 -7.61
N PHE A 222 -6.36 -12.51 -6.98
CA PHE A 222 -5.98 -11.73 -5.82
C PHE A 222 -5.15 -10.54 -6.29
N LEU A 223 -5.59 -9.33 -5.96
CA LEU A 223 -4.83 -8.12 -6.17
C LEU A 223 -4.25 -7.69 -4.82
N PHE A 224 -2.94 -7.78 -4.66
CA PHE A 224 -2.21 -7.28 -3.49
C PHE A 224 -1.78 -5.84 -3.73
N SER A 225 -1.81 -5.01 -2.70
CA SER A 225 -1.39 -3.61 -2.76
C SER A 225 -0.52 -3.26 -1.55
N VAL A 226 0.67 -2.72 -1.82
CA VAL A 226 1.61 -2.19 -0.83
C VAL A 226 1.62 -0.67 -0.96
N ASN A 227 1.42 0.06 0.14
CA ASN A 227 1.58 1.52 0.15
C ASN A 227 2.95 1.89 0.72
N LEU A 228 3.89 2.23 -0.16
CA LEU A 228 5.26 2.59 0.20
C LEU A 228 5.35 3.93 0.96
N GLY A 229 4.33 4.78 0.87
CA GLY A 229 4.31 6.07 1.59
C GLY A 229 3.93 5.96 3.07
N LEU A 230 3.46 4.79 3.53
CA LEU A 230 3.05 4.54 4.91
C LEU A 230 4.02 3.63 5.68
N ILE A 231 5.21 3.37 5.11
CA ILE A 231 6.20 2.42 5.61
C ILE A 231 7.46 3.16 6.09
#